data_AF-A0A8C1WF43-F1
#
_entry.id   AF-A0A8C1WF43-F1
#
_cell.length_a   1.000
_cell.length_b   1.000
_cell.length_c   1.000
_cell.angle_alpha   90.00
_cell.angle_beta   90.00
_cell.angle_gamma   90.00
#
_symmetry.space_group_name_H-M   'P 1'
#
loop_
_entity.id
_entity.type
_entity.pdbx_description
1 polymer ?
#
loop_
_entity_poly.entity_id
_entity_poly.type
_entity_poly.pdbx_seq_one_letter_code
_entity_poly.pdbx_strand_id
1 'polypeptide(L)'
;MEQITLLKSEVRRLERNQEREKSVANLEYLKNVLLQFIFLRSGSERQALLPVIHTMLQLSPEEKSKLAAIAQGAFTSHSLLYTLPFDCLVYMFMKCDTLA
;
A
#
# COMPACT_ATOMS: atom_id res chain seq x y z
N MET A 1 -28.84 2.91 36.26
CA MET A 1 -28.67 1.87 35.22
C MET A 1 -28.44 2.47 33.83
N GLU A 2 -29.15 3.53 33.44
CA GLU A 2 -29.03 4.15 32.10
C GLU A 2 -27.65 4.74 31.76
N GLN A 3 -26.95 5.35 32.73
CA GLN A 3 -25.60 5.84 32.46
C GLN A 3 -24.61 4.73 32.08
N ILE A 4 -24.75 3.55 32.71
CA ILE A 4 -23.88 2.39 32.45
C ILE A 4 -24.13 1.84 31.04
N THR A 5 -25.39 1.82 30.59
CA THR A 5 -25.73 1.35 29.25
C THR A 5 -25.23 2.33 28.18
N LEU A 6 -25.35 3.64 28.42
CA LEU A 6 -24.83 4.69 27.53
C LEU A 6 -23.29 4.65 27.42
N LEU A 7 -22.59 4.52 28.55
CA LEU A 7 -21.12 4.39 28.56
C LEU A 7 -20.67 3.15 27.78
N LYS A 8 -21.33 2.01 27.97
CA LYS A 8 -21.02 0.77 27.22
C LYS A 8 -21.26 0.92 25.71
N SER A 9 -22.28 1.66 25.28
CA SER A 9 -22.48 1.92 23.83
C SER A 9 -21.42 2.84 23.25
N GLU A 10 -20.99 3.85 24.01
CA GLU A 10 -19.94 4.77 23.56
C GLU A 10 -18.58 4.06 23.44
N VAL A 11 -18.22 3.21 24.40
CA VAL A 11 -16.99 2.39 24.31
C VAL A 11 -16.99 1.54 23.03
N ARG A 12 -18.08 0.81 22.76
CA ARG A 12 -18.19 0.00 21.52
C ARG A 12 -18.13 0.84 20.24
N ARG A 13 -18.65 2.07 20.27
CA ARG A 13 -18.57 3.01 19.14
C ARG A 13 -17.13 3.47 18.93
N LEU A 14 -16.44 3.83 20.01
CA LEU A 14 -15.04 4.25 19.99
C LEU A 14 -14.12 3.12 19.52
N GLU A 15 -14.35 1.88 19.95
CA GLU A 15 -13.58 0.71 19.49
C GLU A 15 -13.68 0.52 17.98
N ARG A 16 -14.90 0.58 17.42
CA ARG A 16 -15.10 0.50 15.96
C ARG A 16 -14.46 1.66 15.21
N ASN A 17 -14.54 2.87 15.76
CA ASN A 17 -13.90 4.03 15.16
C ASN A 17 -12.37 3.88 15.15
N GLN A 18 -11.79 3.41 16.26
CA GLN A 18 -10.36 3.16 16.35
C GLN A 18 -9.90 2.07 15.37
N GLU A 19 -10.71 1.04 15.14
CA GLU A 19 -10.41 0.00 14.15
C GLU A 19 -10.45 0.52 12.71
N ARG A 20 -11.38 1.44 12.40
CA ARG A 20 -11.41 2.17 11.13
C ARG A 20 -10.18 3.05 10.97
N GLU A 21 -9.82 3.82 11.99
CA GLU A 21 -8.63 4.69 11.98
C GLU A 21 -7.34 3.88 11.77
N LYS A 22 -7.20 2.74 12.46
CA LYS A 22 -6.08 1.81 12.26
C LYS A 22 -6.05 1.28 10.82
N SER A 23 -7.20 0.94 10.26
CA SER A 23 -7.31 0.46 8.88
C SER A 23 -6.90 1.54 7.87
N VAL A 24 -7.32 2.79 8.08
CA VAL A 24 -6.93 3.95 7.25
C VAL A 24 -5.43 4.20 7.34
N ALA A 25 -4.86 4.20 8.55
CA ALA A 25 -3.42 4.39 8.75
C ALA A 25 -2.59 3.30 8.06
N ASN A 26 -3.04 2.05 8.10
CA ASN A 26 -2.38 0.94 7.41
C ASN A 26 -2.38 1.12 5.89
N LEU A 27 -3.50 1.58 5.31
CA LEU A 27 -3.58 1.86 3.87
C LEU A 27 -2.69 3.02 3.45
N GLU A 28 -2.62 4.08 4.25
CA GLU A 28 -1.71 5.20 3.97
C GLU A 28 -0.24 4.76 4.02
N TYR A 29 0.12 3.94 5.01
CA TYR A 29 1.44 3.35 5.09
C TYR A 29 1.75 2.48 3.85
N LEU A 30 0.82 1.60 3.47
CA LEU A 30 0.97 0.77 2.28
C LEU A 30 1.15 1.61 1.01
N LYS A 31 0.39 2.69 0.86
CA LYS A 31 0.54 3.64 -0.25
C LYS A 31 1.97 4.19 -0.30
N ASN A 32 2.51 4.64 0.82
CA ASN A 32 3.86 5.20 0.88
C ASN A 32 4.92 4.15 0.51
N VAL A 33 4.77 2.91 0.99
CA VAL A 33 5.67 1.79 0.64
C VAL A 33 5.60 1.46 -0.85
N LEU A 34 4.40 1.42 -1.44
CA LEU A 34 4.23 1.17 -2.87
C LEU A 34 4.83 2.29 -3.73
N LEU A 35 4.65 3.55 -3.34
CA LEU A 35 5.28 4.68 -4.02
C LEU A 35 6.81 4.57 -3.97
N GLN A 36 7.39 4.28 -2.80
CA GLN A 36 8.82 4.03 -2.69
C GLN A 36 9.26 2.86 -3.60
N PHE A 37 8.50 1.76 -3.63
CA PHE A 37 8.82 0.62 -4.48
C PHE A 37 8.78 0.96 -5.97
N ILE A 38 7.91 1.86 -6.42
CA ILE A 38 7.83 2.28 -7.82
C ILE A 38 9.00 3.21 -8.19
N PHE A 39 9.31 4.19 -7.33
CA PHE A 39 10.32 5.22 -7.61
C PHE A 39 11.77 4.78 -7.35
N LEU A 40 11.99 3.80 -6.47
CA LEU A 40 13.33 3.26 -6.25
C LEU A 40 13.82 2.50 -7.48
N ARG A 41 15.11 2.70 -7.81
CA ARG A 41 15.77 1.89 -8.85
C ARG A 41 15.82 0.43 -8.41
N SER A 42 15.87 -0.47 -9.40
CA SER A 42 16.10 -1.89 -9.15
C SER A 42 17.39 -2.09 -8.32
N GLY A 43 17.31 -2.93 -7.29
CA GLY A 43 18.40 -3.07 -6.31
C GLY A 43 17.93 -3.60 -4.96
N SER A 44 18.85 -3.62 -4.00
CA SER A 44 18.61 -4.11 -2.63
C SER A 44 17.53 -3.32 -1.90
N GLU A 45 17.50 -2.00 -2.07
CA GLU A 45 16.52 -1.11 -1.43
C GLU A 45 15.09 -1.44 -1.87
N ARG A 46 14.88 -1.63 -3.19
CA ARG A 46 13.58 -2.02 -3.73
C ARG A 46 13.16 -3.42 -3.29
N GLN A 47 14.12 -4.34 -3.15
CA GLN A 47 13.86 -5.69 -2.62
C GLN A 47 13.50 -5.68 -1.12
N ALA A 48 14.06 -4.76 -0.34
CA ALA A 48 13.75 -4.63 1.09
C ALA A 48 12.29 -4.25 1.36
N LEU A 49 11.58 -3.68 0.39
CA LEU A 49 10.16 -3.35 0.49
C LEU A 49 9.23 -4.55 0.22
N LEU A 50 9.72 -5.62 -0.44
CA LEU A 50 8.92 -6.79 -0.79
C LEU A 50 8.24 -7.48 0.42
N PRO A 51 8.93 -7.70 1.56
CA PRO A 51 8.29 -8.32 2.72
C PRO A 51 7.15 -7.46 3.29
N VAL A 52 7.30 -6.13 3.24
CA VAL A 52 6.29 -5.19 3.73
C VAL A 52 5.05 -5.24 2.85
N ILE A 53 5.24 -5.16 1.53
CA ILE A 53 4.15 -5.27 0.55
C ILE A 53 3.46 -6.63 0.66
N HIS A 54 4.24 -7.72 0.76
CA HIS A 54 3.71 -9.07 0.92
C HIS A 54 2.87 -9.23 2.18
N THR A 55 3.32 -8.70 3.32
CA THR A 55 2.59 -8.79 4.59
C THR A 55 1.31 -7.96 4.56
N MET A 56 1.35 -6.77 3.97
CA MET A 56 0.19 -5.87 3.91
C MET A 56 -0.87 -6.33 2.91
N LEU A 57 -0.46 -6.86 1.75
CA LEU A 57 -1.37 -7.32 0.69
C LEU A 57 -1.64 -8.83 0.71
N GLN A 58 -0.98 -9.58 1.60
CA GLN A 58 -1.07 -11.04 1.68
C GLN A 58 -0.82 -11.72 0.32
N LEU A 59 0.24 -11.29 -0.37
CA LEU A 59 0.54 -11.75 -1.74
C LEU A 59 0.75 -13.26 -1.79
N SER A 60 0.25 -13.89 -2.86
CA SER A 60 0.58 -15.27 -3.19
C SER A 60 2.07 -15.44 -3.53
N PRO A 61 2.61 -16.68 -3.47
CA PRO A 61 4.00 -16.94 -3.87
C PRO A 61 4.32 -16.50 -5.30
N GLU A 62 3.36 -16.64 -6.21
CA GLU A 62 3.50 -16.25 -7.61
C GLU A 62 3.61 -14.73 -7.76
N GLU A 63 2.72 -13.97 -7.11
CA GLU A 63 2.76 -12.50 -7.11
C GLU A 63 4.04 -11.96 -6.48
N LYS A 64 4.47 -12.57 -5.37
CA LYS A 64 5.73 -12.22 -4.71
C LYS A 64 6.93 -12.44 -5.65
N SER A 65 6.94 -13.55 -6.40
CA SER A 65 7.99 -13.84 -7.37
C SER A 65 8.02 -12.83 -8.52
N LYS A 66 6.84 -12.42 -9.03
CA LYS A 66 6.73 -11.38 -10.07
C LYS A 66 7.30 -10.04 -9.58
N LEU A 67 6.92 -9.60 -8.38
CA LEU A 67 7.44 -8.38 -7.78
C LEU A 67 8.96 -8.46 -7.50
N ALA A 68 9.47 -9.63 -7.09
CA ALA A 68 10.90 -9.84 -6.88
C ALA A 68 11.70 -9.70 -8.19
N ALA A 69 11.20 -10.24 -9.31
CA ALA A 69 11.81 -10.08 -10.62
C ALA A 69 11.85 -8.60 -11.06
N ILE A 70 10.78 -7.85 -10.81
CA ILE A 70 10.72 -6.40 -11.05
C ILE A 70 11.76 -5.66 -10.18
N ALA A 71 11.85 -6.02 -8.89
CA ALA A 71 12.80 -5.41 -7.96
C ALA A 71 14.27 -5.66 -8.35
N GLN A 72 14.54 -6.78 -9.04
CA GLN A 72 15.85 -7.14 -9.57
C GLN A 72 16.14 -6.54 -10.96
N GLY A 73 15.17 -5.87 -11.60
CA GLY A 73 15.36 -5.25 -12.91
C GLY A 73 15.17 -6.20 -14.11
N ALA A 74 14.56 -7.37 -13.90
CA ALA A 74 14.38 -8.39 -14.95
C ALA A 74 13.42 -7.97 -16.09
N PHE A 75 12.77 -6.80 -16.01
CA PHE A 75 11.83 -6.28 -17.00
C PHE A 75 12.26 -4.95 -17.65
N THR A 76 13.45 -4.42 -17.39
CA THR A 76 13.87 -3.08 -17.88
C THR A 76 14.68 -3.10 -19.18
N SER A 77 14.47 -4.09 -20.04
CA SER A 77 15.19 -4.21 -21.32
C SER A 77 14.27 -4.14 -22.54
N HIS A 78 13.33 -3.18 -22.60
CA HIS A 78 12.89 -2.55 -23.86
C HIS A 78 11.99 -1.35 -23.54
N SER A 79 12.05 -0.32 -24.40
CA SER A 79 11.17 0.86 -24.44
C SER A 79 11.34 1.96 -23.36
N LEU A 80 12.54 2.53 -23.24
CA LEU A 80 12.75 3.89 -22.69
C LEU A 80 12.69 4.98 -23.79
N LEU A 81 11.83 4.86 -24.80
CA LEU A 81 11.71 5.89 -25.86
C LEU A 81 10.29 6.36 -26.19
N TYR A 82 9.23 5.78 -25.61
CA TYR A 82 7.85 6.24 -25.85
C TYR A 82 6.92 6.01 -24.67
N THR A 83 7.18 6.68 -23.55
CA THR A 83 6.19 6.77 -22.47
C THR A 83 6.19 8.16 -21.89
N LEU A 84 5.16 8.94 -22.25
CA LEU A 84 4.57 9.85 -21.27
C LEU A 84 4.41 9.07 -19.95
N PRO A 85 4.73 9.67 -18.80
CA PRO A 85 5.11 8.92 -17.63
C PRO A 85 3.91 8.09 -17.16
N PHE A 86 3.97 6.77 -17.32
CA PHE A 86 3.08 5.87 -16.58
C PHE A 86 3.20 6.11 -15.07
N ASP A 87 4.33 6.66 -14.61
CA ASP A 87 4.53 7.19 -13.27
C ASP A 87 3.50 8.27 -12.89
N CYS A 88 3.03 9.11 -13.82
CA CYS A 88 2.02 10.15 -13.55
C CYS A 88 0.60 9.57 -13.49
N LEU A 89 0.26 8.59 -14.33
CA LEU A 89 -1.07 7.98 -14.32
C LEU A 89 -1.27 7.13 -13.06
N VAL A 90 -0.26 6.37 -12.65
CA VAL A 90 -0.32 5.61 -11.38
C VAL A 90 -0.42 6.57 -10.19
N TYR A 91 0.34 7.66 -10.18
CA TYR A 91 0.24 8.68 -9.13
C TYR A 91 -1.13 9.38 -9.10
N MET A 92 -1.75 9.63 -10.26
CA MET A 92 -3.11 10.19 -10.35
C MET A 92 -4.20 9.20 -9.90
N PHE A 93 -4.11 7.93 -10.30
CA PHE A 93 -5.07 6.90 -9.88
C PHE A 93 -5.01 6.70 -8.36
N MET A 94 -3.81 6.59 -7.77
CA MET A 94 -3.66 6.39 -6.33
C MET A 94 -4.12 7.60 -5.49
N LYS A 95 -4.05 8.83 -6.03
CA LYS A 95 -4.59 10.02 -5.36
C LYS A 95 -6.12 10.10 -5.38
N CYS A 96 -6.78 9.45 -6.33
CA CYS A 96 -8.23 9.53 -6.47
C CYS A 96 -8.97 8.71 -5.39
N ASP A 97 -8.44 7.55 -4.99
CA ASP A 97 -9.07 6.68 -3.98
C ASP A 97 -8.92 7.17 -2.51
N THR A 98 -8.14 8.24 -2.25
CA THR A 98 -7.98 8.80 -0.89
C THR A 98 -8.96 9.95 -0.58
N LEU A 99 -9.82 10.34 -1.53
CA LEU A 99 -10.76 11.46 -1.40
C LEU A 99 -12.25 11.05 -1.36
N ALA A 100 -12.56 9.77 -1.13
CA ALA A 100 -13.93 9.28 -0.97
C ALA A 100 -14.22 8.82 0.46
#